data_AF-A0AAV8Y1E8-F1
#
_entry.id   AF-A0AAV8Y1E8-F1
#
_cell.length_a   1.000
_cell.length_b   1.000
_cell.length_c   1.000
_cell.angle_alpha   90.00
_cell.angle_beta   90.00
_cell.angle_gamma   90.00
#
_symmetry.space_group_name_H-M   'P 1'
#
loop_
_entity.id
_entity.type
_entity.pdbx_description
1 polymer ?
#
loop_
_entity_poly.entity_id
_entity_poly.type
_entity_poly.pdbx_seq_one_letter_code
_entity_poly.pdbx_strand_id
1 'polypeptide(L)'
;MAPIIEKVTTENLQLGESPHWDSETQSLYLVDIFGQSIHKYVPSTKRFTTAHIGKKISIIIPVQGKKDQFIITIDRQIVLIKWDGESKDISILETLYDVETDTDKTLNDGKCDSTGRLWAGKRYKER
;
A
#
# COMPACT_ATOMS: atom_id res chain seq x y z
N MET A 1 -5.70 -17.50 -28.39
CA MET A 1 -6.47 -17.87 -27.18
C MET A 1 -6.93 -16.58 -26.52
N ALA A 2 -8.16 -16.52 -26.02
CA ALA A 2 -8.63 -15.34 -25.29
C ALA A 2 -8.02 -15.30 -23.87
N PRO A 3 -7.75 -14.12 -23.29
CA PRO A 3 -7.36 -14.01 -21.90
C PRO A 3 -8.42 -14.60 -20.96
N ILE A 4 -7.98 -15.27 -19.89
CA ILE A 4 -8.85 -15.73 -18.80
C ILE A 4 -8.78 -14.66 -17.70
N ILE A 5 -9.95 -14.19 -17.24
CA ILE A 5 -10.08 -13.26 -16.13
C ILE A 5 -10.58 -14.04 -14.91
N GLU A 6 -9.84 -14.00 -13.81
CA GLU A 6 -10.16 -14.70 -12.55
C GLU A 6 -10.37 -13.71 -11.41
N LYS A 7 -11.39 -13.96 -10.58
CA LYS A 7 -11.58 -13.25 -9.30
C LYS A 7 -10.71 -13.92 -8.22
N VAL A 8 -9.77 -13.18 -7.66
CA VAL A 8 -8.72 -13.73 -6.77
C VAL A 8 -9.01 -13.60 -5.26
N THR A 9 -10.00 -12.80 -4.85
CA THR A 9 -10.40 -12.62 -3.44
C THR A 9 -11.90 -12.43 -3.29
N THR A 10 -12.46 -12.84 -2.15
CA THR A 10 -13.85 -12.53 -1.74
C THR A 10 -13.96 -11.25 -0.93
N GLU A 11 -12.83 -10.67 -0.49
CA GLU A 11 -12.79 -9.42 0.24
C GLU A 11 -13.33 -8.27 -0.62
N ASN A 12 -14.20 -7.46 -0.04
CA ASN A 12 -14.75 -6.27 -0.70
C ASN A 12 -13.95 -5.06 -0.23
N LEU A 13 -13.00 -4.62 -1.05
CA LEU A 13 -12.27 -3.38 -0.83
C LEU A 13 -13.15 -2.20 -1.25
N GLN A 14 -13.24 -1.16 -0.41
CA GLN A 14 -14.02 0.04 -0.75
C GLN A 14 -13.39 0.76 -1.94
N LEU A 15 -12.06 0.93 -1.93
CA LEU A 15 -11.27 1.34 -3.08
C LEU A 15 -9.90 0.67 -3.03
N GLY A 16 -9.82 -0.51 -3.64
CA GLY A 16 -8.57 -1.25 -3.80
C GLY A 16 -7.65 -0.58 -4.83
N GLU A 17 -6.42 -0.26 -4.43
CA GLU A 17 -5.48 0.52 -5.24
C GLU A 17 -4.01 0.14 -5.01
N SER A 18 -3.12 0.73 -5.81
CA SER A 18 -1.67 0.63 -5.71
C SER A 18 -1.12 -0.81 -5.62
N PRO A 19 -1.49 -1.72 -6.55
CA PRO A 19 -0.95 -3.07 -6.56
C PRO A 19 0.57 -3.05 -6.80
N HIS A 20 1.31 -3.72 -5.92
CA HIS A 20 2.75 -3.91 -5.98
C HIS A 20 3.08 -5.40 -5.88
N TRP A 21 3.69 -5.96 -6.92
CA TRP A 21 4.16 -7.34 -6.91
C TRP A 21 5.57 -7.42 -6.36
N ASP A 22 5.76 -8.12 -5.23
CA ASP A 22 7.07 -8.51 -4.74
C ASP A 22 7.45 -9.89 -5.29
N SER A 23 8.44 -9.91 -6.17
CA SER A 23 8.92 -11.14 -6.79
C SER A 23 9.68 -12.05 -5.84
N GLU A 24 10.31 -11.52 -4.78
CA GLU A 24 11.08 -12.35 -3.84
C GLU A 24 10.16 -13.24 -3.01
N THR A 25 9.08 -12.67 -2.47
CA THR A 25 8.11 -13.42 -1.66
C THR A 25 6.90 -13.94 -2.46
N GLN A 26 6.85 -13.70 -3.77
CA GLN A 26 5.73 -14.06 -4.64
C GLN A 26 4.39 -13.57 -4.08
N SER A 27 4.37 -12.31 -3.64
CA SER A 27 3.24 -11.71 -2.94
C SER A 27 2.80 -10.42 -3.63
N LEU A 28 1.50 -10.22 -3.72
CA LEU A 28 0.89 -8.97 -4.15
C LEU A 28 0.54 -8.13 -2.91
N TYR A 29 1.10 -6.94 -2.82
CA TYR A 29 0.72 -5.92 -1.85
C TYR A 29 -0.21 -4.90 -2.50
N LEU A 30 -1.19 -4.40 -1.74
CA LEU A 30 -2.14 -3.40 -2.19
C LEU A 30 -2.77 -2.70 -0.98
N VAL A 31 -3.52 -1.62 -1.23
CA VAL A 31 -4.20 -0.85 -0.18
C VAL A 31 -5.70 -0.82 -0.44
N ASP A 32 -6.48 -0.54 0.61
CA ASP A 32 -7.85 -0.04 0.49
C ASP A 32 -7.89 1.39 1.05
N ILE A 33 -8.06 2.36 0.16
CA ILE A 33 -7.94 3.78 0.51
C ILE A 33 -9.02 4.18 1.51
N PHE A 34 -10.27 3.79 1.27
CA PHE A 34 -11.40 4.15 2.11
C PHE A 34 -11.69 3.12 3.20
N GLY A 35 -11.29 1.85 2.99
CA GLY A 35 -11.24 0.83 4.04
C GLY A 35 -10.06 0.96 4.99
N GLN A 36 -9.16 1.93 4.76
CA GLN A 36 -8.08 2.32 5.68
C GLN A 36 -7.16 1.16 6.09
N SER A 37 -6.84 0.30 5.13
CA SER A 37 -6.08 -0.92 5.36
C SER A 37 -5.06 -1.20 4.27
N ILE A 38 -4.07 -2.01 4.63
CA ILE A 38 -3.08 -2.57 3.71
C ILE A 38 -3.27 -4.08 3.65
N HIS A 39 -2.93 -4.67 2.50
CA HIS A 39 -3.19 -6.06 2.22
C HIS A 39 -1.98 -6.75 1.61
N LYS A 40 -1.90 -8.06 1.83
CA LYS A 40 -0.99 -8.99 1.18
C LYS A 40 -1.79 -10.17 0.64
N TYR A 41 -1.59 -10.50 -0.63
CA TYR A 41 -2.15 -11.68 -1.27
C TYR A 41 -1.04 -12.60 -1.78
N VAL A 42 -1.11 -13.88 -1.41
CA VAL A 42 -0.17 -14.91 -1.85
C VAL A 42 -0.90 -15.89 -2.78
N PRO A 43 -0.68 -15.84 -4.11
CA PRO A 43 -1.45 -16.63 -5.06
C PRO A 43 -1.36 -18.14 -4.86
N SER A 44 -0.17 -18.65 -4.50
CA SER A 44 0.07 -20.09 -4.32
C SER A 44 -0.76 -20.72 -3.20
N THR A 45 -1.12 -19.93 -2.18
CA THR A 45 -1.91 -20.37 -1.03
C THR A 45 -3.30 -19.75 -1.01
N LYS A 46 -3.59 -18.84 -1.96
CA LYS A 46 -4.78 -17.98 -1.98
C LYS A 46 -5.00 -17.20 -0.68
N ARG A 47 -3.94 -17.00 0.11
CA ARG A 47 -4.03 -16.33 1.39
C ARG A 47 -4.11 -14.82 1.17
N PHE A 48 -5.11 -14.19 1.78
CA PHE A 48 -5.30 -12.74 1.78
C PHE A 48 -5.23 -12.25 3.24
N THR A 49 -4.23 -11.44 3.55
CA THR A 49 -3.98 -10.90 4.89
C THR A 49 -4.20 -9.39 4.89
N THR A 50 -4.77 -8.86 5.97
CA THR A 50 -5.13 -7.45 6.13
C THR A 50 -4.61 -6.90 7.45
N ALA A 51 -4.03 -5.70 7.41
CA ALA A 51 -3.77 -4.88 8.58
C ALA A 51 -4.53 -3.54 8.49
N HIS A 52 -5.23 -3.17 9.56
CA HIS A 52 -6.00 -1.92 9.61
C HIS A 52 -5.16 -0.81 10.21
N ILE A 53 -5.10 0.31 9.51
CA ILE A 53 -4.28 1.47 9.88
C ILE A 53 -5.15 2.58 10.51
N GLY A 54 -6.44 2.63 10.17
CA GLY A 54 -7.40 3.59 10.73
C GLY A 54 -7.30 5.01 10.16
N LYS A 55 -6.54 5.19 9.07
CA LYS A 55 -6.40 6.44 8.31
C LYS A 55 -6.35 6.12 6.82
N LYS A 56 -6.44 7.12 5.93
CA LYS A 56 -6.35 6.85 4.48
C LYS A 56 -4.91 6.52 4.10
N ILE A 57 -4.73 5.41 3.36
CA ILE A 57 -3.47 4.96 2.77
C ILE A 57 -3.70 4.78 1.28
N SER A 58 -2.81 5.29 0.46
CA SER A 58 -2.93 5.23 -0.98
C SER A 58 -1.75 4.52 -1.66
N ILE A 59 -0.64 4.28 -0.96
CA ILE A 59 0.53 3.55 -1.48
C ILE A 59 1.03 2.53 -0.46
N ILE A 60 1.51 1.37 -0.95
CA ILE A 60 2.37 0.43 -0.20
C ILE A 60 3.51 -0.06 -1.11
N ILE A 61 4.76 0.14 -0.67
CA ILE A 61 5.96 -0.25 -1.43
C ILE A 61 6.97 -0.93 -0.48
N PRO A 62 7.43 -2.16 -0.77
CA PRO A 62 8.50 -2.83 -0.02
C PRO A 62 9.82 -2.04 -0.05
N VAL A 63 10.55 -2.04 1.06
CA VAL A 63 11.89 -1.44 1.13
C VAL A 63 12.94 -2.46 0.70
N GLN A 64 13.79 -2.10 -0.27
CA GLN A 64 14.82 -3.00 -0.79
C GLN A 64 15.72 -3.56 0.32
N GLY A 65 15.87 -4.89 0.35
CA GLY A 65 16.71 -5.58 1.34
C GLY A 65 16.12 -5.68 2.75
N LYS A 66 14.85 -5.28 2.94
CA LYS A 66 14.12 -5.40 4.21
C LYS A 66 12.86 -6.25 3.99
N LYS A 67 12.74 -7.33 4.74
CA LYS A 67 11.63 -8.30 4.58
C LYS A 67 10.30 -7.83 5.15
N ASP A 68 10.35 -6.92 6.12
CA ASP A 68 9.21 -6.52 6.95
C ASP A 68 9.05 -5.00 7.01
N GLN A 69 9.66 -4.26 6.09
CA GLN A 69 9.55 -2.80 6.04
C GLN A 69 8.95 -2.33 4.73
N PHE A 70 8.03 -1.37 4.87
CA PHE A 70 7.29 -0.80 3.76
C PHE A 70 7.25 0.71 3.90
N ILE A 71 7.33 1.39 2.76
CA ILE A 71 6.92 2.78 2.65
C ILE A 71 5.42 2.76 2.36
N ILE A 72 4.65 3.44 3.20
CA ILE A 72 3.24 3.69 2.95
C ILE A 72 2.96 5.18 3.04
N THR A 73 1.76 5.57 2.63
CA THR A 73 1.22 6.90 2.94
C THR A 73 0.28 6.84 4.12
N ILE A 74 0.26 7.87 4.96
CA ILE A 74 -0.83 8.09 5.91
C ILE A 74 -1.32 9.52 5.70
N ASP A 75 -2.52 9.66 5.12
CA ASP A 75 -3.10 10.91 4.66
C ASP A 75 -2.19 11.71 3.70
N ARG A 76 -1.37 12.60 4.24
CA ARG A 76 -0.41 13.46 3.51
C ARG A 76 1.05 13.09 3.77
N GLN A 77 1.28 12.14 4.68
CA GLN A 77 2.61 11.76 5.13
C GLN A 77 3.09 10.55 4.34
N ILE A 78 4.39 10.52 4.06
CA ILE A 78 5.11 9.33 3.63
C ILE A 78 5.80 8.79 4.88
N VAL A 79 5.48 7.55 5.23
CA VAL A 79 5.95 6.92 6.47
C VAL A 79 6.62 5.58 6.17
N LEU A 80 7.68 5.29 6.93
CA LEU A 80 8.28 3.97 7.01
C LEU A 80 7.58 3.20 8.12
N ILE A 81 7.07 2.02 7.78
CA ILE A 81 6.44 1.10 8.73
C ILE A 81 7.19 -0.23 8.79
N LYS A 82 6.95 -0.95 9.87
CA LYS A 82 7.23 -2.36 10.02
C LYS A 82 5.93 -3.16 10.01
N TRP A 83 5.88 -4.20 9.18
CA TRP A 83 4.80 -5.17 9.13
C TRP A 83 5.33 -6.53 8.70
N ASP A 84 4.95 -7.60 9.39
CA ASP A 84 5.34 -8.97 9.05
C ASP A 84 4.54 -9.56 7.88
N GLY A 85 3.53 -8.84 7.38
CA GLY A 85 2.64 -9.30 6.32
C GLY A 85 1.55 -10.26 6.81
N GLU A 86 1.40 -10.45 8.11
CA GLU A 86 0.52 -11.46 8.73
C GLU A 86 -0.30 -10.92 9.91
N SER A 87 0.32 -10.10 10.75
CA SER A 87 -0.28 -9.44 11.89
C SER A 87 -1.34 -8.43 11.46
N LYS A 88 -2.35 -8.24 12.31
CA LYS A 88 -3.42 -7.24 12.08
C LYS A 88 -2.95 -5.80 12.33
N ASP A 89 -1.83 -5.66 13.02
CA ASP A 89 -1.24 -4.39 13.45
C ASP A 89 0.09 -4.15 12.75
N ILE A 90 0.48 -2.88 12.66
CA ILE A 90 1.78 -2.44 12.16
C ILE A 90 2.49 -1.58 13.20
N SER A 91 3.78 -1.36 13.02
CA SER A 91 4.53 -0.36 13.78
C SER A 91 4.99 0.76 12.85
N ILE A 92 4.68 2.01 13.19
CA ILE A 92 5.29 3.16 12.51
C ILE A 92 6.72 3.30 13.03
N LEU A 93 7.69 3.28 12.12
CA LEU A 93 9.11 3.45 12.45
C LEU A 93 9.53 4.92 12.34
N GLU A 94 9.13 5.58 11.25
CA GLU A 94 9.58 6.94 10.95
C GLU A 94 8.60 7.66 10.01
N THR A 95 8.39 8.96 10.21
CA THR A 95 7.76 9.82 9.20
C THR A 95 8.85 10.42 8.33
N LEU A 96 8.94 9.96 7.08
CA LEU A 96 10.00 10.36 6.14
C LEU A 96 9.74 11.73 5.52
N TYR A 97 8.46 12.05 5.29
CA TYR A 97 8.07 13.32 4.67
C TYR A 97 6.62 13.67 5.03
N ASP A 98 6.35 14.95 5.24
CA ASP A 98 4.99 15.48 5.38
C ASP A 98 4.74 16.50 4.26
N VAL A 99 3.76 16.20 3.42
CA VAL A 99 3.40 17.05 2.30
C VAL A 99 2.65 18.30 2.82
N GLU A 100 3.35 19.42 2.92
CA GLU A 100 2.90 20.80 3.28
C GLU A 100 1.49 20.97 3.91
N THR A 101 1.51 21.51 5.12
CA THR A 101 0.35 21.81 5.96
C THR A 101 -0.38 23.08 5.50
N ASP A 102 -1.16 23.03 4.42
CA ASP A 102 -2.33 23.92 4.19
C ASP A 102 -3.07 23.63 2.88
N THR A 103 -3.05 22.36 2.46
CA THR A 103 -3.70 21.97 1.21
C THR A 103 -4.92 21.10 1.47
N ASP A 104 -5.97 21.38 0.71
CA ASP A 104 -7.10 20.53 0.42
C ASP A 104 -6.70 19.32 -0.45
N LYS A 105 -5.43 18.88 -0.36
CA LYS A 105 -4.84 17.81 -1.15
C LYS A 105 -4.35 16.66 -0.27
N THR A 106 -4.37 15.46 -0.82
CA THR A 106 -3.81 14.22 -0.25
C THR A 106 -2.97 13.51 -1.31
N LEU A 107 -2.10 12.60 -0.87
CA LEU A 107 -1.42 11.71 -1.81
C LEU A 107 -2.42 10.72 -2.42
N ASN A 108 -2.19 10.34 -3.68
CA ASN A 108 -2.98 9.31 -4.36
C ASN A 108 -2.08 8.17 -4.81
N ASP A 109 -1.68 8.13 -6.08
CA ASP A 109 -0.82 7.07 -6.58
C ASP A 109 0.66 7.44 -6.43
N GLY A 110 1.49 6.41 -6.37
CA GLY A 110 2.93 6.55 -6.41
C GLY A 110 3.65 5.22 -6.59
N LYS A 111 4.83 5.30 -7.18
CA LYS A 111 5.64 4.14 -7.54
C LYS A 111 7.11 4.51 -7.54
N CYS A 112 7.96 3.53 -7.29
CA CYS A 112 9.39 3.73 -7.49
C CYS A 112 9.72 3.71 -8.99
N ASP A 113 10.60 4.62 -9.42
CA ASP A 113 11.26 4.48 -10.72
C ASP A 113 12.23 3.28 -10.72
N SER A 114 12.81 2.97 -11.87
CA SER A 114 13.73 1.83 -12.02
C SER A 114 15.03 1.96 -11.21
N THR A 115 15.29 3.12 -10.61
CA THR A 115 16.44 3.37 -9.72
C THR A 115 16.05 3.35 -8.24
N GLY A 116 14.79 3.06 -7.93
CA GLY A 116 14.28 2.97 -6.56
C GLY A 116 13.83 4.30 -5.95
N ARG A 117 13.72 5.38 -6.73
CA ARG A 117 13.21 6.67 -6.20
C ARG A 117 11.70 6.67 -6.20
N LEU A 118 11.08 7.00 -5.07
CA LEU A 118 9.63 7.15 -4.97
C LEU A 118 9.16 8.42 -5.67
N TRP A 119 8.23 8.26 -6.62
CA TRP A 119 7.44 9.33 -7.21
C TRP A 119 5.99 9.20 -6.75
N ALA A 120 5.39 10.27 -6.24
CA ALA A 120 4.01 10.26 -5.77
C ALA A 120 3.26 11.54 -6.16
N GLY A 121 2.01 11.39 -6.59
CA GLY A 121 1.14 12.48 -7.02
C GLY A 121 0.16 12.91 -5.92
N LYS A 122 -0.17 14.20 -5.91
CA LYS A 122 -1.25 14.75 -5.06
C LYS A 122 -2.56 14.81 -5.83
N ARG A 123 -3.68 14.67 -5.14
CA ARG A 123 -5.03 14.98 -5.64
C ARG A 123 -5.77 15.88 -4.67
N TYR A 124 -6.83 16.53 -5.11
CA TYR A 124 -7.78 17.18 -4.21
C TYR A 124 -8.51 16.14 -3.36
N LYS A 125 -8.80 16.50 -2.11
CA LYS A 125 -9.68 15.75 -1.23
C LYS A 125 -11.06 15.69 -1.88
N GLU A 126 -11.67 14.51 -1.86
CA GLU A 126 -13.10 14.40 -2.16
C GLU A 126 -13.89 15.20 -1.13
N ARG A 127 -14.88 15.95 -1.63
CA ARG A 127 -15.81 16.74 -0.81
C ARG A 127 -16.82 15.83 -0.12
#